data_AF-A0A4R6G654-F1
#
_entry.id   AF-A0A4R6G654-F1
#
_cell.length_a   1.000
_cell.length_b   1.000
_cell.length_c   1.000
_cell.angle_alpha   90.00
_cell.angle_beta   90.00
_cell.angle_gamma   90.00
#
_symmetry.space_group_name_H-M   'P 1'
#
loop_
_entity.id
_entity.type
_entity.pdbx_description
1 polymer ?
#
loop_
_entity_poly.entity_id
_entity_poly.type
_entity_poly.pdbx_seq_one_letter_code
_entity_poly.pdbx_strand_id
1 'polypeptide(L)'
;MFTILYPEIAEEALKYPGGIHAFRLPEESIPFFFVKMMPQYLLTAKINKGFKIYVVPLEVSGIVTVGLMAAFFDDSDNPLTVWRPLADEPATRQLVAALSAKNLKVHLFDEHNRELLGYAASVGMPLEAQIRLECANFHALSHPVAHALGDAAKAWFSTRTEKDDTEAISIAFDEPLFPEDIVITDMNSDRYDFHGSKGFNQTSLIKTEPGYTQEIDIILLLQRIFHPSQIFHAPKRINDGEEISDVMVITDKLCLIVQAKDSPNTDLMLQNSLERKRKKALKQLKEGITQASGAIGYLRRVRPLKFLIDGEQIEIDLANRNILSLVVVRELFDDGFTEYSELLFDFLNKIDLPCIALDYSELHNYTSYCDDADEFIFAFFEVFNYALANGQFPRLRFGMNDLFCEDGAIKFNKPR
;
A
#
# COMPACT_ATOMS: atom_id res chain seq x y z
N MET A 1 -11.69 14.30 14.99
CA MET A 1 -10.52 13.82 14.24
C MET A 1 -9.41 13.53 15.23
N PHE A 2 -8.92 12.30 15.29
CA PHE A 2 -7.87 11.87 16.21
C PHE A 2 -6.59 12.71 16.03
N THR A 3 -6.20 12.94 14.78
CA THR A 3 -5.01 13.73 14.40
C THR A 3 -5.03 15.19 14.87
N ILE A 4 -6.21 15.78 15.07
CA ILE A 4 -6.36 17.14 15.61
C ILE A 4 -6.36 17.13 17.14
N LEU A 5 -7.01 16.13 17.75
CA LEU A 5 -7.17 16.07 19.21
C LEU A 5 -5.92 15.54 19.92
N TYR A 6 -5.15 14.67 19.25
CA TYR A 6 -4.01 13.97 19.81
C TYR A 6 -2.81 13.95 18.83
N PRO A 7 -2.31 15.12 18.37
CA PRO A 7 -1.32 15.20 17.29
C PRO A 7 -0.01 14.45 17.59
N GLU A 8 0.52 14.58 18.82
CA GLU A 8 1.77 13.91 19.23
C GLU A 8 1.61 12.37 19.26
N ILE A 9 0.43 11.89 19.64
CA ILE A 9 0.13 10.45 19.69
C ILE A 9 -0.11 9.93 18.28
N ALA A 10 -0.74 10.72 17.41
CA ALA A 10 -0.98 10.36 16.01
C ALA A 10 0.32 10.15 15.24
N GLU A 11 1.35 10.96 15.50
CA GLU A 11 2.65 10.78 14.86
C GLU A 11 3.25 9.40 15.16
N GLU A 12 3.19 8.93 16.41
CA GLU A 12 3.70 7.62 16.80
C GLU A 12 2.76 6.48 16.37
N ALA A 13 1.47 6.64 16.62
CA ALA A 13 0.47 5.60 16.39
C ALA A 13 0.25 5.28 14.91
N LEU A 14 0.70 6.15 13.99
CA LEU A 14 0.55 5.98 12.53
C LEU A 14 1.86 5.59 11.82
N LYS A 15 2.91 5.29 12.57
CA LYS A 15 4.19 4.83 12.00
C LYS A 15 4.11 3.44 11.39
N TYR A 16 3.18 2.59 11.83
CA TYR A 16 2.99 1.28 11.23
C TYR A 16 2.60 1.43 9.74
N PRO A 17 3.12 0.58 8.85
CA PRO A 17 3.02 0.79 7.40
C PRO A 17 1.58 0.62 6.89
N GLY A 18 0.83 -0.31 7.47
CA GLY A 18 -0.57 -0.56 7.15
C GLY A 18 -1.09 -1.68 8.02
N GLY A 19 -2.40 -1.78 8.15
CA GLY A 19 -3.03 -2.83 8.96
C GLY A 19 -4.23 -2.35 9.76
N ILE A 20 -4.71 -3.28 10.57
CA ILE A 20 -5.52 -2.96 11.75
C ILE A 20 -4.60 -2.84 12.96
N HIS A 21 -4.84 -1.86 13.82
CA HIS A 21 -4.13 -1.66 15.08
C HIS A 21 -5.09 -1.12 16.14
N ALA A 22 -4.75 -1.26 17.41
CA ALA A 22 -5.53 -0.65 18.48
C ALA A 22 -4.64 -0.27 19.64
N PHE A 23 -5.03 0.78 20.35
CA PHE A 23 -4.42 1.17 21.60
C PHE A 23 -5.46 1.88 22.46
N ARG A 24 -5.11 2.08 23.72
CA ARG A 24 -5.98 2.72 24.71
C ARG A 24 -5.22 3.83 25.40
N LEU A 25 -5.81 5.02 25.42
CA LEU A 25 -5.31 6.11 26.25
C LEU A 25 -5.80 5.93 27.69
N PRO A 26 -4.96 6.19 28.71
CA PRO A 26 -5.36 6.04 30.11
C PRO A 26 -6.61 6.84 30.49
N GLU A 27 -6.80 8.00 29.86
CA GLU A 27 -7.92 8.92 30.11
C GLU A 27 -9.21 8.53 29.37
N GLU A 28 -9.12 7.59 28.43
CA GLU A 28 -10.23 7.20 27.55
C GLU A 28 -10.78 5.82 27.96
N SER A 29 -12.09 5.78 28.20
CA SER A 29 -12.78 4.54 28.55
C SER A 29 -13.02 3.65 27.33
N ILE A 30 -13.15 4.25 26.15
CA ILE A 30 -13.38 3.59 24.87
C ILE A 30 -12.04 3.46 24.12
N PRO A 31 -11.63 2.25 23.72
CA PRO A 31 -10.38 2.06 22.98
C PRO A 31 -10.45 2.64 21.56
N PHE A 32 -9.30 3.04 21.03
CA PHE A 32 -9.13 3.47 19.65
C PHE A 32 -8.75 2.27 18.79
N PHE A 33 -9.42 2.15 17.64
CA PHE A 33 -9.16 1.10 16.65
C PHE A 33 -8.81 1.75 15.32
N PHE A 34 -7.59 1.53 14.84
CA PHE A 34 -7.08 2.17 13.64
C PHE A 34 -7.08 1.19 12.48
N VAL A 35 -7.56 1.65 11.33
CA VAL A 35 -7.48 0.96 10.04
C VAL A 35 -6.65 1.85 9.14
N LYS A 36 -5.45 1.41 8.74
CA LYS A 36 -4.60 2.13 7.80
C LYS A 36 -4.48 1.34 6.51
N MET A 37 -5.23 1.75 5.49
CA MET A 37 -5.41 1.02 4.24
C MET A 37 -5.68 1.95 3.07
N MET A 38 -5.56 1.45 1.85
CA MET A 38 -5.89 2.22 0.66
C MET A 38 -7.33 2.76 0.65
N PRO A 39 -7.59 3.90 -0.02
CA PRO A 39 -8.91 4.52 -0.13
C PRO A 39 -10.05 3.57 -0.51
N GLN A 40 -9.78 2.53 -1.31
CA GLN A 40 -10.79 1.53 -1.68
C GLN A 40 -11.31 0.71 -0.48
N TYR A 41 -10.46 0.34 0.47
CA TYR A 41 -10.88 -0.38 1.69
C TYR A 41 -11.77 0.52 2.56
N LEU A 42 -11.35 1.77 2.72
CA LEU A 42 -12.03 2.81 3.50
C LEU A 42 -13.41 3.11 2.93
N LEU A 43 -13.49 3.25 1.60
CA LEU A 43 -14.74 3.47 0.89
C LEU A 43 -15.69 2.29 1.02
N THR A 44 -15.19 1.05 0.88
CA THR A 44 -15.98 -0.16 1.10
C THR A 44 -16.52 -0.24 2.54
N ALA A 45 -15.69 0.08 3.55
CA ALA A 45 -16.12 0.12 4.94
C ALA A 45 -17.23 1.17 5.17
N LYS A 46 -17.10 2.35 4.56
CA LYS A 46 -18.09 3.43 4.63
C LYS A 46 -19.44 3.02 4.03
N ILE A 47 -19.41 2.42 2.84
CA ILE A 47 -20.61 1.96 2.11
C ILE A 47 -21.33 0.88 2.92
N ASN A 48 -20.57 -0.09 3.44
CA ASN A 48 -21.13 -1.22 4.18
C ASN A 48 -21.39 -0.92 5.66
N LYS A 49 -21.08 0.30 6.12
CA LYS A 49 -21.18 0.73 7.53
C LYS A 49 -20.49 -0.25 8.48
N GLY A 50 -19.31 -0.73 8.09
CA GLY A 50 -18.55 -1.68 8.87
C GLY A 50 -17.72 -2.65 8.03
N PHE A 51 -17.13 -3.62 8.72
CA PHE A 51 -16.35 -4.71 8.14
C PHE A 51 -16.32 -5.90 9.10
N LYS A 52 -15.79 -7.05 8.66
CA LYS A 52 -15.66 -8.25 9.50
C LYS A 52 -14.20 -8.59 9.78
N ILE A 53 -13.95 -9.23 10.91
CA ILE A 53 -12.64 -9.75 11.29
C ILE A 53 -12.78 -11.24 11.66
N TYR A 54 -12.07 -12.08 10.93
CA TYR A 54 -12.07 -13.53 11.14
C TYR A 54 -10.90 -13.90 12.04
N VAL A 55 -11.18 -14.71 13.07
CA VAL A 55 -10.14 -15.32 13.90
C VAL A 55 -9.75 -16.65 13.24
N VAL A 56 -8.67 -16.61 12.48
CA VAL A 56 -8.21 -17.71 11.62
C VAL A 56 -7.32 -18.65 12.43
N PRO A 57 -7.74 -19.91 12.66
CA PRO A 57 -6.90 -20.90 13.31
C PRO A 57 -5.85 -21.42 12.33
N LEU A 58 -4.59 -21.49 12.75
CA LEU A 58 -3.47 -21.90 11.90
C LEU A 58 -2.57 -22.89 12.62
N GLU A 59 -2.06 -23.86 11.85
CA GLU A 59 -1.00 -24.76 12.27
C GLU A 59 0.10 -24.77 11.20
N VAL A 60 1.29 -24.29 11.54
CA VAL A 60 2.44 -24.23 10.63
C VAL A 60 3.68 -24.66 11.40
N SER A 61 4.42 -25.63 10.86
CA SER A 61 5.66 -26.14 11.47
C SER A 61 5.50 -26.57 12.93
N GLY A 62 4.34 -27.12 13.30
CA GLY A 62 4.01 -27.55 14.66
C GLY A 62 3.63 -26.41 15.62
N ILE A 63 3.59 -25.16 15.15
CA ILE A 63 3.07 -24.02 15.91
C ILE A 63 1.58 -23.90 15.61
N VAL A 64 0.77 -24.08 16.65
CA VAL A 64 -0.68 -23.85 16.62
C VAL A 64 -0.93 -22.45 17.16
N THR A 65 -1.50 -21.58 16.33
CA THR A 65 -1.78 -20.20 16.71
C THR A 65 -3.01 -19.68 15.98
N VAL A 66 -3.33 -18.40 16.17
CA VAL A 66 -4.40 -17.72 15.46
C VAL A 66 -3.88 -16.43 14.83
N GLY A 67 -4.54 -15.96 13.79
CA GLY A 67 -4.38 -14.59 13.33
C GLY A 67 -5.71 -13.97 12.91
N LEU A 68 -5.64 -12.72 12.48
CA LEU A 68 -6.80 -11.95 12.11
C LEU A 68 -6.80 -11.70 10.61
N MET A 69 -7.91 -12.05 9.96
CA MET A 69 -8.20 -11.62 8.60
C MET A 69 -9.31 -10.59 8.65
N ALA A 70 -9.02 -9.31 8.42
CA ALA A 70 -10.08 -8.32 8.28
C ALA A 70 -10.52 -8.26 6.81
N ALA A 71 -11.83 -8.30 6.59
CA ALA A 71 -12.46 -8.41 5.29
C ALA A 71 -13.44 -7.24 5.04
N PHE A 72 -13.25 -6.58 3.91
CA PHE A 72 -14.03 -5.44 3.43
C PHE A 72 -14.75 -5.86 2.15
N PHE A 73 -16.06 -6.10 2.26
CA PHE A 73 -16.87 -6.72 1.20
C PHE A 73 -17.23 -5.74 0.07
N ASP A 74 -16.29 -5.50 -0.85
CA ASP A 74 -16.57 -4.85 -2.14
C ASP A 74 -17.19 -5.84 -3.14
N ASP A 75 -16.83 -7.12 -3.00
CA ASP A 75 -17.44 -8.30 -3.60
C ASP A 75 -17.82 -9.30 -2.48
N SER A 76 -18.94 -10.02 -2.63
CA SER A 76 -19.40 -10.95 -1.58
C SER A 76 -18.46 -12.14 -1.40
N ASP A 77 -17.85 -12.59 -2.50
CA ASP A 77 -17.12 -13.84 -2.56
C ASP A 77 -15.62 -13.58 -2.41
N ASN A 78 -15.15 -12.44 -2.95
CA ASN A 78 -13.74 -12.05 -2.99
C ASN A 78 -13.55 -10.66 -2.36
N PRO A 79 -13.81 -10.50 -1.05
CA PRO A 79 -13.64 -9.21 -0.40
C PRO A 79 -12.17 -8.79 -0.41
N LEU A 80 -11.94 -7.47 -0.35
CA LEU A 80 -10.64 -6.93 0.00
C LEU A 80 -10.24 -7.41 1.41
N THR A 81 -9.02 -7.92 1.57
CA THR A 81 -8.56 -8.51 2.83
C THR A 81 -7.24 -7.96 3.30
N VAL A 82 -7.07 -7.91 4.63
CA VAL A 82 -5.79 -7.67 5.28
C VAL A 82 -5.54 -8.77 6.32
N TRP A 83 -4.35 -9.37 6.24
CA TRP A 83 -3.87 -10.36 7.18
C TRP A 83 -3.03 -9.71 8.28
N ARG A 84 -3.28 -10.11 9.53
CA ARG A 84 -2.44 -9.78 10.68
C ARG A 84 -2.19 -11.03 11.53
N PRO A 85 -0.96 -11.56 11.60
CA PRO A 85 -0.65 -12.62 12.56
C PRO A 85 -0.71 -12.06 13.99
N LEU A 86 -1.14 -12.88 14.96
CA LEU A 86 -1.12 -12.52 16.37
C LEU A 86 0.12 -13.15 17.04
N ALA A 87 1.13 -12.33 17.29
CA ALA A 87 2.39 -12.73 17.92
C ALA A 87 2.38 -12.42 19.43
N ASP A 88 3.32 -12.98 20.18
CA ASP A 88 3.43 -12.71 21.63
C ASP A 88 4.02 -11.32 21.92
N GLU A 89 3.22 -10.28 21.71
CA GLU A 89 3.65 -8.87 21.81
C GLU A 89 2.59 -7.95 22.44
N PRO A 90 2.99 -6.79 23.01
CA PRO A 90 2.05 -5.83 23.58
C PRO A 90 0.97 -5.36 22.59
N ALA A 91 1.32 -5.12 21.33
CA ALA A 91 0.38 -4.67 20.30
C ALA A 91 -0.73 -5.69 20.02
N THR A 92 -0.41 -6.99 20.01
CA THR A 92 -1.40 -8.07 19.89
C THR A 92 -2.37 -8.07 21.07
N ARG A 93 -1.87 -7.92 22.30
CA ARG A 93 -2.73 -7.88 23.50
C ARG A 93 -3.66 -6.66 23.50
N GLN A 94 -3.18 -5.49 23.06
CA GLN A 94 -4.01 -4.29 22.92
C GLN A 94 -5.10 -4.47 21.86
N LEU A 95 -4.75 -5.07 20.72
CA LEU A 95 -5.70 -5.36 19.65
C LEU A 95 -6.79 -6.34 20.10
N VAL A 96 -6.42 -7.45 20.73
CA VAL A 96 -7.37 -8.42 21.27
C VAL A 96 -8.27 -7.77 22.32
N ALA A 97 -7.70 -7.01 23.26
CA ALA A 97 -8.47 -6.31 24.28
C ALA A 97 -9.46 -5.29 23.69
N ALA A 98 -9.09 -4.60 22.61
CA ALA A 98 -9.99 -3.70 21.91
C ALA A 98 -11.13 -4.47 21.24
N LEU A 99 -10.85 -5.59 20.56
CA LEU A 99 -11.87 -6.43 19.94
C LEU A 99 -12.82 -7.08 20.97
N SER A 100 -12.35 -7.35 22.19
CA SER A 100 -13.20 -7.82 23.28
C SER A 100 -14.06 -6.72 23.92
N ALA A 101 -13.81 -5.44 23.59
CA ALA A 101 -14.66 -4.34 24.06
C ALA A 101 -15.98 -4.32 23.29
N LYS A 102 -17.04 -3.80 23.91
CA LYS A 102 -18.35 -3.65 23.25
C LYS A 102 -18.38 -2.53 22.22
N ASN A 103 -17.61 -1.47 22.48
CA ASN A 103 -17.59 -0.24 21.68
C ASN A 103 -16.15 0.18 21.38
N LEU A 104 -15.96 0.78 20.21
CA LEU A 104 -14.68 1.29 19.70
C LEU A 104 -14.84 2.72 19.18
N LYS A 105 -13.74 3.48 19.19
CA LYS A 105 -13.55 4.65 18.31
C LYS A 105 -12.71 4.21 17.13
N VAL A 106 -13.36 3.94 15.99
CA VAL A 106 -12.68 3.51 14.76
C VAL A 106 -12.22 4.72 13.99
N HIS A 107 -10.92 4.80 13.68
CA HIS A 107 -10.35 5.84 12.81
C HIS A 107 -9.71 5.19 11.60
N LEU A 108 -10.08 5.66 10.41
CA LEU A 108 -9.60 5.11 9.15
C LEU A 108 -8.66 6.11 8.47
N PHE A 109 -7.45 5.64 8.22
CA PHE A 109 -6.35 6.36 7.61
C PHE A 109 -5.99 5.73 6.28
N ASP A 110 -5.49 6.53 5.37
CA ASP A 110 -4.84 6.00 4.18
C ASP A 110 -3.34 5.74 4.38
N GLU A 111 -2.70 5.18 3.35
CA GLU A 111 -1.27 4.91 3.30
C GLU A 111 -0.39 6.14 3.58
N HIS A 112 -0.92 7.35 3.39
CA HIS A 112 -0.25 8.62 3.64
C HIS A 112 -0.55 9.22 5.02
N ASN A 113 -1.16 8.44 5.92
CA ASN A 113 -1.56 8.86 7.28
C ASN A 113 -2.64 9.95 7.30
N ARG A 114 -3.43 10.08 6.24
CA ARG A 114 -4.53 11.06 6.18
C ARG A 114 -5.76 10.44 6.82
N GLU A 115 -6.29 11.05 7.88
CA GLU A 115 -7.50 10.57 8.56
C GLU A 115 -8.73 10.91 7.73
N LEU A 116 -9.26 9.93 7.01
CA LEU A 116 -10.34 10.16 6.04
C LEU A 116 -11.73 9.90 6.62
N LEU A 117 -11.83 9.02 7.63
CA LEU A 117 -13.10 8.68 8.29
C LEU A 117 -12.88 8.39 9.77
N GLY A 118 -13.93 8.56 10.57
CA GLY A 118 -13.95 8.10 11.95
C GLY A 118 -15.37 7.83 12.41
N TYR A 119 -15.56 6.75 13.17
CA TYR A 119 -16.86 6.30 13.67
C TYR A 119 -16.76 5.84 15.12
N ALA A 120 -17.79 6.15 15.91
CA ALA A 120 -18.14 5.27 17.01
C ALA A 120 -18.68 3.96 16.42
N ALA A 121 -18.22 2.84 16.94
CA ALA A 121 -18.58 1.53 16.41
C ALA A 121 -18.88 0.55 17.53
N SER A 122 -19.76 -0.40 17.22
CA SER A 122 -20.10 -1.53 18.07
C SER A 122 -19.39 -2.79 17.58
N VAL A 123 -18.97 -3.62 18.53
CA VAL A 123 -18.31 -4.90 18.24
C VAL A 123 -19.28 -6.04 18.52
N GLY A 124 -19.66 -6.77 17.47
CA GLY A 124 -20.29 -8.06 17.61
C GLY A 124 -19.21 -9.13 17.67
N MET A 125 -18.98 -9.70 18.85
CA MET A 125 -18.04 -10.81 19.07
C MET A 125 -18.83 -12.11 19.24
N PRO A 126 -18.89 -12.99 18.24
CA PRO A 126 -19.45 -14.33 18.39
C PRO A 126 -18.68 -15.15 19.43
N LEU A 127 -19.36 -16.09 20.07
CA LEU A 127 -18.78 -16.92 21.13
C LEU A 127 -17.58 -17.73 20.60
N GLU A 128 -17.66 -18.25 19.39
CA GLU A 128 -16.61 -19.04 18.77
C GLU A 128 -15.35 -18.20 18.52
N ALA A 129 -15.48 -16.97 18.03
CA ALA A 129 -14.36 -16.04 17.87
C ALA A 129 -13.75 -15.68 19.24
N GLN A 130 -14.59 -15.44 20.24
CA GLN A 130 -14.14 -15.16 21.61
C GLN A 130 -13.31 -16.32 22.17
N ILE A 131 -13.83 -17.55 22.09
CA ILE A 131 -13.13 -18.75 22.56
C ILE A 131 -11.80 -18.92 21.82
N ARG A 132 -11.77 -18.73 20.49
CA ARG A 132 -10.53 -18.83 19.71
C ARG A 132 -9.47 -17.81 20.17
N LEU A 133 -9.86 -16.59 20.50
CA LEU A 133 -8.94 -15.56 21.02
C LEU A 133 -8.50 -15.83 22.46
N GLU A 134 -9.40 -16.26 23.33
CA GLU A 134 -9.11 -16.53 24.75
C GLU A 134 -8.25 -17.78 24.95
N CYS A 135 -8.44 -18.80 24.09
CA CYS A 135 -7.67 -20.05 24.13
C CYS A 135 -6.42 -20.01 23.23
N ALA A 136 -6.16 -18.90 22.53
CA ALA A 136 -5.00 -18.77 21.68
C ALA A 136 -3.70 -18.77 22.48
N ASN A 137 -2.72 -19.52 21.99
CA ASN A 137 -1.33 -19.36 22.38
C ASN A 137 -0.63 -18.48 21.34
N PHE A 138 -0.19 -17.31 21.77
CA PHE A 138 0.62 -16.42 20.94
C PHE A 138 2.09 -16.81 21.08
N HIS A 139 2.78 -16.83 19.95
CA HIS A 139 4.19 -17.20 19.87
C HIS A 139 5.00 -16.04 19.32
N ALA A 140 6.27 -15.95 19.72
CA ALA A 140 7.24 -15.16 18.95
C ALA A 140 7.38 -15.79 17.56
N LEU A 141 7.23 -15.00 16.51
CA LEU A 141 7.23 -15.49 15.13
C LEU A 141 8.55 -15.18 14.46
N SER A 142 9.15 -16.19 13.82
CA SER A 142 10.25 -15.98 12.88
C SER A 142 9.72 -15.65 11.50
N HIS A 143 10.55 -15.03 10.66
CA HIS A 143 10.18 -14.63 9.30
C HIS A 143 9.63 -15.77 8.43
N PRO A 144 10.27 -16.96 8.33
CA PRO A 144 9.72 -18.05 7.52
C PRO A 144 8.36 -18.55 8.03
N VAL A 145 8.17 -18.59 9.36
CA VAL A 145 6.92 -19.03 9.99
C VAL A 145 5.81 -18.02 9.70
N ALA A 146 6.09 -16.73 9.84
CA ALA A 146 5.16 -15.65 9.53
C ALA A 146 4.62 -15.69 8.09
N HIS A 147 5.51 -15.89 7.10
CA HIS A 147 5.10 -16.03 5.70
C HIS A 147 4.23 -17.26 5.48
N ALA A 148 4.64 -18.40 6.03
CA ALA A 148 3.87 -19.63 5.92
C ALA A 148 2.50 -19.52 6.61
N LEU A 149 2.39 -18.79 7.73
CA LEU A 149 1.12 -18.44 8.35
C LEU A 149 0.25 -17.56 7.45
N GLY A 150 0.84 -16.57 6.77
CA GLY A 150 0.12 -15.73 5.81
C GLY A 150 -0.42 -16.52 4.62
N ASP A 151 0.37 -17.44 4.06
CA ASP A 151 -0.09 -18.31 2.97
C ASP A 151 -1.20 -19.26 3.45
N ALA A 152 -1.04 -19.86 4.62
CA ALA A 152 -2.06 -20.71 5.23
C ALA A 152 -3.34 -19.93 5.54
N ALA A 153 -3.25 -18.67 5.98
CA ALA A 153 -4.40 -17.82 6.24
C ALA A 153 -5.18 -17.47 4.96
N LYS A 154 -4.48 -17.12 3.89
CA LYS A 154 -5.09 -16.87 2.57
C LYS A 154 -5.78 -18.14 2.06
N ALA A 155 -5.11 -19.28 2.15
CA ALA A 155 -5.68 -20.57 1.75
C ALA A 155 -6.95 -20.90 2.56
N TRP A 156 -6.90 -20.76 3.89
CA TRP A 156 -8.05 -20.96 4.75
C TRP A 156 -9.21 -20.05 4.36
N PHE A 157 -8.95 -18.75 4.19
CA PHE A 157 -9.98 -17.76 3.87
C PHE A 157 -10.61 -17.96 2.49
N SER A 158 -9.85 -18.48 1.53
CA SER A 158 -10.37 -18.85 0.20
C SER A 158 -11.39 -20.01 0.24
N THR A 159 -11.38 -20.79 1.33
CA THR A 159 -12.29 -21.93 1.54
C THR A 159 -13.34 -21.67 2.63
N ARG A 160 -13.51 -20.40 3.06
CA ARG A 160 -14.44 -20.03 4.12
C ARG A 160 -15.88 -20.43 3.77
N THR A 161 -16.65 -20.74 4.79
CA THR A 161 -18.05 -21.15 4.70
C THR A 161 -18.98 -20.10 5.29
N GLU A 162 -20.29 -20.24 5.07
CA GLU A 162 -21.30 -19.40 5.74
C GLU A 162 -21.18 -19.44 7.27
N LYS A 163 -20.76 -20.59 7.82
CA LYS A 163 -20.50 -20.74 9.24
C LYS A 163 -19.37 -19.82 9.69
N ASP A 164 -18.25 -19.80 8.96
CA ASP A 164 -17.12 -18.91 9.25
C ASP A 164 -17.54 -17.43 9.18
N ASP A 165 -18.43 -17.08 8.24
CA ASP A 165 -18.97 -15.73 8.11
C ASP A 165 -19.87 -15.33 9.28
N THR A 166 -20.59 -16.28 9.89
CA THR A 166 -21.40 -16.03 11.10
C THR A 166 -20.57 -15.99 12.38
N GLU A 167 -19.43 -16.69 12.41
CA GLU A 167 -18.51 -16.71 13.53
C GLU A 167 -17.50 -15.54 13.49
N ALA A 168 -17.45 -14.78 12.41
CA ALA A 168 -16.59 -13.61 12.28
C ALA A 168 -17.05 -12.45 13.19
N ILE A 169 -16.07 -11.73 13.74
CA ILE A 169 -16.29 -10.52 14.52
C ILE A 169 -16.82 -9.44 13.59
N SER A 170 -17.94 -8.79 13.95
CA SER A 170 -18.46 -7.65 13.22
C SER A 170 -18.04 -6.34 13.88
N ILE A 171 -17.50 -5.41 13.07
CA ILE A 171 -17.30 -4.02 13.45
C ILE A 171 -18.36 -3.21 12.72
N ALA A 172 -19.41 -2.79 13.43
CA ALA A 172 -20.52 -2.03 12.87
C ALA A 172 -20.35 -0.54 13.18
N PHE A 173 -20.37 0.31 12.16
CA PHE A 173 -20.27 1.75 12.31
C PHE A 173 -21.62 2.33 12.72
N ASP A 174 -21.64 3.01 13.87
CA ASP A 174 -22.86 3.58 14.44
C ASP A 174 -23.03 5.05 14.02
N GLU A 175 -22.16 5.93 14.54
CA GLU A 175 -22.20 7.38 14.28
C GLU A 175 -20.83 7.92 13.86
N PRO A 176 -20.78 8.85 12.90
CA PRO A 176 -19.51 9.47 12.49
C PRO A 176 -18.95 10.37 13.61
N LEU A 177 -17.65 10.27 13.88
CA LEU A 177 -16.93 11.10 14.86
C LEU A 177 -16.63 12.51 14.32
N PHE A 178 -16.72 12.71 13.02
CA PHE A 178 -16.56 13.97 12.30
C PHE A 178 -17.18 13.83 10.89
N PRO A 179 -17.43 14.93 10.14
CA PRO A 179 -18.03 14.86 8.80
C PRO A 179 -17.32 13.90 7.84
N GLU A 180 -18.08 13.14 7.05
CA GLU A 180 -17.55 12.08 6.16
C GLU A 180 -17.17 12.59 4.76
N ASP A 181 -17.40 13.87 4.47
CA ASP A 181 -17.20 14.58 3.20
C ASP A 181 -16.08 15.62 3.28
N ILE A 182 -15.04 15.29 4.05
CA ILE A 182 -13.87 16.16 4.19
C ILE A 182 -13.01 16.21 2.93
N VAL A 183 -12.48 17.40 2.68
CA VAL A 183 -11.39 17.64 1.72
C VAL A 183 -10.18 18.08 2.52
N ILE A 184 -9.09 17.33 2.40
CA ILE A 184 -7.82 17.64 3.06
C ILE A 184 -6.95 18.41 2.06
N THR A 185 -6.52 19.61 2.44
CA THR A 185 -5.49 20.35 1.71
C THR A 185 -4.20 20.25 2.52
N ASP A 186 -3.20 19.57 1.98
CA ASP A 186 -1.85 19.51 2.56
C ASP A 186 -0.97 20.56 1.87
N MET A 187 -0.41 21.47 2.67
CA MET A 187 0.47 22.57 2.24
C MET A 187 1.84 22.49 2.94
N ASN A 188 2.25 21.31 3.42
CA ASN A 188 3.56 21.13 4.01
C ASN A 188 4.64 21.30 2.94
N SER A 189 5.37 22.43 2.98
CA SER A 189 6.38 22.79 1.98
C SER A 189 7.35 21.66 1.70
N ASP A 190 7.84 21.01 2.75
CA ASP A 190 8.90 20.01 2.66
C ASP A 190 8.45 18.77 1.85
N ARG A 191 7.14 18.46 1.85
CA ARG A 191 6.54 17.36 1.07
C ARG A 191 6.26 17.74 -0.38
N TYR A 192 6.19 19.04 -0.68
CA TYR A 192 5.83 19.56 -1.99
C TYR A 192 6.96 20.34 -2.66
N ASP A 193 8.20 20.16 -2.20
CA ASP A 193 9.41 20.80 -2.75
C ASP A 193 10.07 20.02 -3.92
N PHE A 194 9.34 19.07 -4.52
CA PHE A 194 9.82 18.36 -5.72
C PHE A 194 9.60 19.19 -7.01
N HIS A 195 10.34 18.85 -8.05
CA HIS A 195 10.29 19.59 -9.32
C HIS A 195 8.96 19.33 -10.05
N GLY A 196 8.25 20.39 -10.46
CA GLY A 196 6.92 20.31 -11.08
C GLY A 196 5.75 20.32 -10.09
N SER A 197 6.03 20.48 -8.79
CA SER A 197 5.02 20.59 -7.75
C SER A 197 4.24 21.91 -7.80
N LYS A 198 2.97 21.87 -7.40
CA LYS A 198 2.14 23.08 -7.16
C LYS A 198 2.29 23.66 -5.76
N GLY A 199 3.10 23.03 -4.89
CA GLY A 199 3.29 23.42 -3.49
C GLY A 199 2.21 22.95 -2.53
N PHE A 200 1.21 22.20 -3.00
CA PHE A 200 0.14 21.64 -2.19
C PHE A 200 -0.51 20.44 -2.88
N ASN A 201 -1.29 19.65 -2.13
CA ASN A 201 -2.21 18.65 -2.66
C ASN A 201 -3.58 18.78 -2.02
N GLN A 202 -4.62 18.42 -2.78
CA GLN A 202 -5.97 18.27 -2.27
C GLN A 202 -6.44 16.83 -2.46
N THR A 203 -6.98 16.24 -1.40
CA THR A 203 -7.47 14.87 -1.44
C THR A 203 -8.78 14.71 -0.70
N SER A 204 -9.56 13.75 -1.15
CA SER A 204 -10.80 13.29 -0.55
C SER A 204 -10.92 11.78 -0.78
N LEU A 205 -11.73 11.12 0.04
CA LEU A 205 -11.92 9.66 -0.06
C LEU A 205 -12.48 9.24 -1.43
N ILE A 206 -13.43 10.02 -1.97
CA ILE A 206 -14.02 9.80 -3.29
C ILE A 206 -13.24 10.65 -4.30
N LYS A 207 -12.75 10.02 -5.37
CA LYS A 207 -11.96 10.66 -6.43
C LYS A 207 -12.67 10.53 -7.78
N THR A 208 -13.04 11.66 -8.40
CA THR A 208 -13.64 11.71 -9.74
C THR A 208 -12.58 11.79 -10.85
N GLU A 209 -11.47 12.50 -10.62
CA GLU A 209 -10.33 12.64 -11.53
C GLU A 209 -9.07 12.03 -10.92
N PRO A 210 -8.76 10.76 -11.21
CA PRO A 210 -7.77 10.01 -10.45
C PRO A 210 -6.30 10.30 -10.83
N GLY A 211 -6.04 10.60 -12.12
CA GLY A 211 -4.67 10.60 -12.68
C GLY A 211 -3.67 11.45 -11.90
N TYR A 212 -3.88 12.77 -11.87
CA TYR A 212 -3.00 13.69 -11.16
C TYR A 212 -2.86 13.33 -9.67
N THR A 213 -3.95 12.99 -8.99
CA THR A 213 -3.90 12.67 -7.56
C THR A 213 -3.09 11.39 -7.31
N GLN A 214 -3.20 10.38 -8.18
CA GLN A 214 -2.41 9.15 -8.07
C GLN A 214 -0.92 9.42 -8.27
N GLU A 215 -0.56 10.26 -9.24
CA GLU A 215 0.83 10.63 -9.49
C GLU A 215 1.44 11.31 -8.26
N ILE A 216 0.70 12.23 -7.63
CA ILE A 216 1.13 12.89 -6.39
C ILE A 216 1.23 11.87 -5.24
N ASP A 217 0.26 10.98 -5.08
CA ASP A 217 0.30 9.92 -4.06
C ASP A 217 1.53 9.00 -4.28
N ILE A 218 1.88 8.66 -5.53
CA ILE A 218 3.11 7.92 -5.88
C ILE A 218 4.37 8.71 -5.51
N ILE A 219 4.41 10.01 -5.80
CA ILE A 219 5.54 10.88 -5.41
C ILE A 219 5.71 10.89 -3.89
N LEU A 220 4.62 11.01 -3.13
CA LEU A 220 4.64 11.00 -1.67
C LEU A 220 5.12 9.65 -1.09
N LEU A 221 4.86 8.53 -1.78
CA LEU A 221 5.47 7.24 -1.43
C LEU A 221 6.98 7.26 -1.72
N LEU A 222 7.39 7.68 -2.91
CA LEU A 222 8.80 7.73 -3.33
C LEU A 222 9.64 8.65 -2.44
N GLN A 223 9.06 9.73 -1.89
CA GLN A 223 9.75 10.64 -0.96
C GLN A 223 10.19 10.00 0.36
N ARG A 224 9.67 8.80 0.70
CA ARG A 224 10.17 8.03 1.85
C ARG A 224 11.61 7.55 1.63
N ILE A 225 12.00 7.39 0.37
CA ILE A 225 13.28 6.85 -0.09
C ILE A 225 14.16 7.95 -0.70
N PHE A 226 13.56 8.79 -1.55
CA PHE A 226 14.28 9.76 -2.37
C PHE A 226 14.04 11.19 -1.89
N HIS A 227 15.05 12.05 -2.00
CA HIS A 227 14.90 13.46 -1.63
C HIS A 227 13.97 14.18 -2.64
N PRO A 228 13.11 15.13 -2.23
CA PRO A 228 12.20 15.83 -3.14
C PRO A 228 12.90 16.45 -4.36
N SER A 229 14.08 17.03 -4.19
CA SER A 229 14.89 17.61 -5.28
C SER A 229 15.43 16.60 -6.31
N GLN A 230 15.24 15.30 -6.08
CA GLN A 230 15.60 14.23 -7.01
C GLN A 230 14.39 13.77 -7.84
N ILE A 231 13.19 14.25 -7.52
CA ILE A 231 11.93 13.80 -8.12
C ILE A 231 11.41 14.89 -9.05
N PHE A 232 11.08 14.49 -10.27
CA PHE A 232 10.53 15.33 -11.34
C PHE A 232 9.14 14.82 -11.72
N HIS A 233 8.12 15.66 -11.52
CA HIS A 233 6.75 15.36 -11.89
C HIS A 233 6.47 15.83 -13.33
N ALA A 234 5.87 14.96 -14.14
CA ALA A 234 5.49 15.20 -15.53
C ALA A 234 6.56 15.93 -16.40
N PRO A 235 7.85 15.48 -16.41
CA PRO A 235 8.89 16.07 -17.24
C PRO A 235 8.52 16.04 -18.73
N LYS A 236 8.67 17.17 -19.42
CA LYS A 236 8.30 17.32 -20.84
C LYS A 236 9.51 17.32 -21.75
N ARG A 237 9.37 16.76 -22.94
CA ARG A 237 10.42 16.80 -23.95
C ARG A 237 10.61 18.21 -24.48
N ILE A 238 11.85 18.57 -24.80
CA ILE A 238 12.19 19.90 -25.34
C ILE A 238 11.66 20.15 -26.77
N ASN A 239 11.37 19.10 -27.55
CA ASN A 239 11.09 19.21 -28.98
C ASN A 239 9.59 19.35 -29.30
N ASP A 240 8.74 18.62 -28.59
CA ASP A 240 7.29 18.56 -28.84
C ASP A 240 6.46 18.93 -27.61
N GLY A 241 7.09 19.10 -26.44
CA GLY A 241 6.40 19.37 -25.18
C GLY A 241 5.60 18.19 -24.65
N GLU A 242 5.67 17.02 -25.28
CA GLU A 242 5.02 15.81 -24.80
C GLU A 242 5.69 15.34 -23.51
N GLU A 243 4.91 14.71 -22.65
CA GLU A 243 5.40 14.14 -21.42
C GLU A 243 6.31 12.94 -21.68
N ILE A 244 7.44 12.89 -20.97
CA ILE A 244 8.38 11.76 -21.00
C ILE A 244 7.84 10.62 -20.15
N SER A 245 7.36 10.94 -18.94
CA SER A 245 6.84 10.02 -17.96
C SER A 245 6.05 10.74 -16.89
N ASP A 246 5.14 10.02 -16.24
CA ASP A 246 4.35 10.54 -15.13
C ASP A 246 5.26 11.02 -13.99
N VAL A 247 6.25 10.22 -13.58
CA VAL A 247 7.27 10.62 -12.59
C VAL A 247 8.65 10.13 -13.01
N MET A 248 9.68 10.95 -12.78
CA MET A 248 11.07 10.58 -13.01
C MET A 248 11.91 10.88 -11.75
N VAL A 249 12.68 9.90 -11.28
CA VAL A 249 13.59 10.08 -10.14
C VAL A 249 15.03 9.99 -10.64
N ILE A 250 15.84 11.02 -10.35
CA ILE A 250 17.23 11.07 -10.76
C ILE A 250 18.12 11.33 -9.54
N THR A 251 18.95 10.35 -9.22
CA THR A 251 20.00 10.45 -8.18
C THR A 251 21.37 10.51 -8.84
N ASP A 252 22.45 10.33 -8.08
CA ASP A 252 23.80 10.12 -8.60
C ASP A 252 23.97 8.74 -9.26
N LYS A 253 23.26 7.70 -8.78
CA LYS A 253 23.36 6.31 -9.23
C LYS A 253 22.18 5.83 -10.10
N LEU A 254 21.04 6.51 -10.07
CA LEU A 254 19.78 6.03 -10.63
C LEU A 254 19.10 7.07 -11.51
N CYS A 255 18.48 6.61 -12.59
CA CYS A 255 17.44 7.30 -13.34
C CYS A 255 16.23 6.33 -13.42
N LEU A 256 15.25 6.52 -12.55
CA LEU A 256 14.03 5.71 -12.50
C LEU A 256 12.92 6.42 -13.26
N ILE A 257 12.38 5.75 -14.28
CA ILE A 257 11.21 6.20 -15.03
C ILE A 257 9.99 5.50 -14.45
N VAL A 258 9.01 6.27 -14.00
CA VAL A 258 7.77 5.73 -13.42
C VAL A 258 6.59 6.10 -14.31
N GLN A 259 5.81 5.09 -14.68
CA GLN A 259 4.54 5.25 -15.40
C GLN A 259 3.41 4.79 -14.49
N ALA A 260 2.53 5.70 -14.10
CA ALA A 260 1.37 5.48 -13.26
C ALA A 260 0.12 5.26 -14.11
N LYS A 261 -0.66 4.24 -13.78
CA LYS A 261 -1.95 3.97 -14.45
C LYS A 261 -3.02 3.76 -13.39
N ASP A 262 -3.86 4.77 -13.20
CA ASP A 262 -5.00 4.68 -12.27
C ASP A 262 -6.31 4.28 -12.93
N SER A 263 -7.21 3.79 -12.09
CA SER A 263 -8.63 3.66 -12.35
C SER A 263 -9.43 4.50 -11.35
N PRO A 264 -10.50 5.20 -11.77
CA PRO A 264 -11.35 5.96 -10.84
C PRO A 264 -11.80 5.14 -9.62
N ASN A 265 -11.79 5.76 -8.43
CA ASN A 265 -12.26 5.15 -7.19
C ASN A 265 -13.68 5.62 -6.87
N THR A 266 -14.66 4.99 -7.54
CA THR A 266 -16.09 5.27 -7.38
C THR A 266 -16.84 4.01 -6.97
N ASP A 267 -17.99 4.18 -6.32
CA ASP A 267 -18.85 3.08 -5.86
C ASP A 267 -19.20 2.10 -6.99
N LEU A 268 -19.48 2.63 -8.19
CA LEU A 268 -19.77 1.84 -9.40
C LEU A 268 -18.58 0.99 -9.86
N MET A 269 -17.34 1.43 -9.62
CA MET A 269 -16.13 0.69 -10.00
C MET A 269 -15.81 -0.44 -9.01
N LEU A 270 -16.15 -0.26 -7.72
CA LEU A 270 -15.99 -1.29 -6.70
C LEU A 270 -16.82 -2.54 -7.01
N GLN A 271 -18.03 -2.35 -7.55
CA GLN A 271 -18.99 -3.42 -7.92
C GLN A 271 -18.64 -4.17 -9.22
N ASN A 272 -17.52 -3.86 -9.89
CA ASN A 272 -17.13 -4.61 -11.08
C ASN A 272 -16.74 -6.05 -10.73
N SER A 273 -17.11 -6.99 -11.58
CA SER A 273 -16.66 -8.38 -11.45
C SER A 273 -15.14 -8.49 -11.51
N LEU A 274 -14.60 -9.49 -10.82
CA LEU A 274 -13.17 -9.78 -10.77
C LEU A 274 -12.55 -9.92 -12.17
N GLU A 275 -13.23 -10.58 -13.11
CA GLU A 275 -12.77 -10.71 -14.50
C GLU A 275 -12.59 -9.36 -15.20
N ARG A 276 -13.49 -8.40 -14.95
CA ARG A 276 -13.39 -7.05 -15.52
C ARG A 276 -12.22 -6.29 -14.89
N LYS A 277 -12.01 -6.42 -13.58
CA LYS A 277 -10.87 -5.83 -12.87
C LYS A 277 -9.54 -6.37 -13.46
N ARG A 278 -9.42 -7.69 -13.66
CA ARG A 278 -8.25 -8.35 -14.29
C ARG A 278 -7.93 -7.85 -15.69
N LYS A 279 -8.94 -7.81 -16.57
CA LYS A 279 -8.76 -7.32 -17.95
C LYS A 279 -8.32 -5.86 -17.98
N LYS A 280 -8.84 -5.04 -17.07
CA LYS A 280 -8.46 -3.64 -16.95
C LYS A 280 -7.01 -3.49 -16.47
N ALA A 281 -6.61 -4.24 -15.45
CA ALA A 281 -5.23 -4.24 -14.95
C ALA A 281 -4.23 -4.61 -16.06
N LEU A 282 -4.48 -5.68 -16.82
CA LEU A 282 -3.61 -6.09 -17.93
C LEU A 282 -3.52 -5.03 -19.03
N LYS A 283 -4.65 -4.39 -19.37
CA LYS A 283 -4.68 -3.28 -20.34
C LYS A 283 -3.84 -2.11 -19.85
N GLN A 284 -3.99 -1.71 -18.58
CA GLN A 284 -3.24 -0.62 -17.98
C GLN A 284 -1.73 -0.90 -17.94
N LEU A 285 -1.35 -2.12 -17.57
CA LEU A 285 0.04 -2.56 -17.61
C LEU A 285 0.63 -2.42 -19.02
N LYS A 286 -0.08 -2.90 -20.04
CA LYS A 286 0.36 -2.79 -21.44
C LYS A 286 0.53 -1.33 -21.89
N GLU A 287 -0.38 -0.45 -21.49
CA GLU A 287 -0.29 0.98 -21.77
C GLU A 287 0.93 1.61 -21.08
N GLY A 288 1.16 1.31 -19.80
CA GLY A 288 2.34 1.77 -19.04
C GLY A 288 3.67 1.29 -19.63
N ILE A 289 3.76 0.02 -20.04
CA ILE A 289 4.95 -0.54 -20.71
C ILE A 289 5.22 0.17 -22.05
N THR A 290 4.17 0.50 -22.79
CA THR A 290 4.29 1.22 -24.07
C THR A 290 4.84 2.64 -23.84
N GLN A 291 4.35 3.34 -22.82
CA GLN A 291 4.86 4.67 -22.46
C GLN A 291 6.29 4.63 -21.93
N ALA A 292 6.65 3.66 -21.08
CA ALA A 292 8.02 3.45 -20.63
C ALA A 292 8.98 3.22 -21.81
N SER A 293 8.55 2.45 -22.81
CA SER A 293 9.32 2.23 -24.05
C SER A 293 9.55 3.55 -24.80
N GLY A 294 8.53 4.41 -24.88
CA GLY A 294 8.63 5.74 -25.48
C GLY A 294 9.59 6.66 -24.72
N ALA A 295 9.51 6.66 -23.39
CA ALA A 295 10.39 7.41 -22.49
C ALA A 295 11.85 7.03 -22.69
N ILE A 296 12.18 5.73 -22.63
CA ILE A 296 13.54 5.24 -22.87
C ILE A 296 14.01 5.57 -24.28
N GLY A 297 13.13 5.44 -25.28
CA GLY A 297 13.43 5.85 -26.65
C GLY A 297 13.87 7.31 -26.73
N TYR A 298 13.25 8.19 -25.95
CA TYR A 298 13.66 9.60 -25.83
C TYR A 298 15.03 9.74 -25.15
N LEU A 299 15.24 9.12 -23.99
CA LEU A 299 16.51 9.13 -23.24
C LEU A 299 17.69 8.64 -24.08
N ARG A 300 17.48 7.67 -24.98
CA ARG A 300 18.51 7.17 -25.89
C ARG A 300 18.89 8.16 -26.98
N ARG A 301 17.91 8.92 -27.50
CA ARG A 301 18.12 9.88 -28.59
C ARG A 301 18.70 11.22 -28.13
N VAL A 302 18.41 11.62 -26.89
CA VAL A 302 18.80 12.94 -26.35
C VAL A 302 19.86 12.74 -25.28
N ARG A 303 21.13 12.97 -25.63
CA ARG A 303 22.28 12.88 -24.72
C ARG A 303 23.13 14.16 -24.77
N PRO A 304 23.39 14.84 -23.64
CA PRO A 304 22.83 14.59 -22.30
C PRO A 304 21.30 14.70 -22.29
N LEU A 305 20.63 14.10 -21.29
CA LEU A 305 19.18 14.16 -21.17
C LEU A 305 18.76 15.62 -20.97
N LYS A 306 17.81 16.08 -21.78
CA LYS A 306 17.24 17.44 -21.71
C LYS A 306 15.73 17.34 -21.62
N PHE A 307 15.12 18.09 -20.72
CA PHE A 307 13.68 18.13 -20.53
C PHE A 307 13.25 19.47 -19.93
N LEU A 308 11.95 19.72 -19.93
CA LEU A 308 11.32 20.92 -19.39
C LEU A 308 10.55 20.59 -18.12
N ILE A 309 10.72 21.43 -17.10
CA ILE A 309 9.87 21.50 -15.90
C ILE A 309 9.43 22.95 -15.75
N ASP A 310 8.12 23.18 -15.69
CA ASP A 310 7.54 24.53 -15.57
C ASP A 310 8.08 25.55 -16.60
N GLY A 311 8.49 25.05 -17.77
CA GLY A 311 9.07 25.84 -18.85
C GLY A 311 10.58 26.06 -18.77
N GLU A 312 11.22 25.67 -17.67
CA GLU A 312 12.67 25.71 -17.51
C GLU A 312 13.33 24.45 -18.05
N GLN A 313 14.43 24.62 -18.80
CA GLN A 313 15.18 23.50 -19.34
C GLN A 313 16.17 22.95 -18.30
N ILE A 314 16.05 21.66 -18.03
CA ILE A 314 16.96 20.90 -17.19
C ILE A 314 17.83 20.01 -18.09
N GLU A 315 19.12 19.93 -17.78
CA GLU A 315 20.09 19.13 -18.50
C GLU A 315 20.88 18.24 -17.54
N ILE A 316 20.82 16.93 -17.75
CA ILE A 316 21.44 15.93 -16.88
C ILE A 316 22.18 14.89 -17.73
N ASP A 317 23.44 14.62 -17.41
CA ASP A 317 24.18 13.50 -18.00
C ASP A 317 23.73 12.17 -17.38
N LEU A 318 23.46 11.14 -18.17
CA LEU A 318 23.04 9.83 -17.67
C LEU A 318 24.16 8.77 -17.67
N ALA A 319 25.39 9.12 -18.08
CA ALA A 319 26.44 8.15 -18.36
C ALA A 319 26.76 7.16 -17.23
N ASN A 320 26.68 7.59 -15.96
CA ASN A 320 27.05 6.78 -14.78
C ASN A 320 25.83 6.29 -13.97
N ARG A 321 24.62 6.31 -14.54
CA ARG A 321 23.38 5.97 -13.84
C ARG A 321 22.78 4.68 -14.36
N ASN A 322 22.24 3.88 -13.46
CA ASN A 322 21.34 2.79 -13.80
C ASN A 322 20.03 3.38 -14.32
N ILE A 323 19.61 3.01 -15.52
CA ILE A 323 18.32 3.42 -16.07
C ILE A 323 17.34 2.28 -15.81
N LEU A 324 16.36 2.53 -14.94
CA LEU A 324 15.32 1.57 -14.56
C LEU A 324 13.95 2.08 -15.00
N SER A 325 13.03 1.16 -15.27
CA SER A 325 11.62 1.49 -15.49
C SER A 325 10.72 0.79 -14.50
N LEU A 326 9.70 1.51 -14.04
CA LEU A 326 8.70 1.03 -13.12
C LEU A 326 7.32 1.39 -13.67
N VAL A 327 6.46 0.40 -13.84
CA VAL A 327 5.05 0.63 -14.15
C VAL A 327 4.24 0.38 -12.88
N VAL A 328 3.52 1.41 -12.43
CA VAL A 328 2.64 1.34 -11.26
C VAL A 328 1.20 1.30 -11.76
N VAL A 329 0.53 0.18 -11.52
CA VAL A 329 -0.91 0.06 -11.80
C VAL A 329 -1.70 0.08 -10.50
N ARG A 330 -3.02 0.26 -10.59
CA ARG A 330 -3.88 0.23 -9.39
C ARG A 330 -3.81 -1.11 -8.64
N GLU A 331 -3.88 -2.22 -9.37
CA GLU A 331 -4.00 -3.57 -8.78
C GLU A 331 -3.39 -4.60 -9.73
N LEU A 332 -2.66 -5.57 -9.16
CA LEU A 332 -2.17 -6.76 -9.83
C LEU A 332 -2.69 -8.01 -9.11
N PHE A 333 -3.08 -9.03 -9.88
CA PHE A 333 -3.67 -10.25 -9.36
C PHE A 333 -2.63 -11.38 -9.24
N ASP A 334 -2.67 -12.09 -8.11
CA ASP A 334 -1.75 -13.20 -7.79
C ASP A 334 -1.87 -14.40 -8.76
N ASP A 335 -2.91 -14.48 -9.59
CA ASP A 335 -3.05 -15.53 -10.61
C ASP A 335 -2.78 -15.03 -12.05
N GLY A 336 -2.45 -13.75 -12.23
CA GLY A 336 -2.15 -13.13 -13.53
C GLY A 336 -0.65 -13.06 -13.87
N PHE A 337 0.20 -13.71 -13.07
CA PHE A 337 1.66 -13.64 -13.19
C PHE A 337 2.20 -13.95 -14.57
N THR A 338 1.62 -14.95 -15.23
CA THR A 338 2.09 -15.42 -16.54
C THR A 338 1.92 -14.31 -17.58
N GLU A 339 0.73 -13.74 -17.67
CA GLU A 339 0.40 -12.69 -18.63
C GLU A 339 1.20 -11.40 -18.39
N TYR A 340 1.42 -11.05 -17.12
CA TYR A 340 2.24 -9.88 -16.77
C TYR A 340 3.71 -10.10 -17.12
N SER A 341 4.24 -11.29 -16.82
CA SER A 341 5.62 -11.65 -17.08
C SER A 341 5.92 -11.64 -18.58
N GLU A 342 5.02 -12.18 -19.40
CA GLU A 342 5.17 -12.15 -20.86
C GLU A 342 5.35 -10.72 -21.39
N LEU A 343 4.54 -9.78 -20.92
CA LEU A 343 4.64 -8.37 -21.34
C LEU A 343 5.97 -7.72 -20.91
N LEU A 344 6.46 -8.02 -19.71
CA LEU A 344 7.72 -7.49 -19.19
C LEU A 344 8.95 -8.11 -19.89
N PHE A 345 8.92 -9.41 -20.20
CA PHE A 345 9.96 -10.03 -21.02
C PHE A 345 9.96 -9.51 -22.46
N ASP A 346 8.79 -9.29 -23.04
CA ASP A 346 8.66 -8.65 -24.35
C ASP A 346 9.31 -7.27 -24.38
N PHE A 347 9.11 -6.50 -23.31
CA PHE A 347 9.77 -5.22 -23.12
C PHE A 347 11.28 -5.38 -23.01
N LEU A 348 11.76 -6.28 -22.14
CA LEU A 348 13.19 -6.53 -21.96
C LEU A 348 13.86 -6.92 -23.28
N ASN A 349 13.25 -7.81 -24.05
CA ASN A 349 13.80 -8.28 -25.33
C ASN A 349 13.87 -7.16 -26.39
N LYS A 350 12.95 -6.19 -26.36
CA LYS A 350 12.89 -5.09 -27.33
C LYS A 350 13.73 -3.90 -26.91
N ILE A 351 13.71 -3.57 -25.62
CA ILE A 351 14.27 -2.34 -25.08
C ILE A 351 15.64 -2.59 -24.45
N ASP A 352 15.95 -3.80 -23.98
CA ASP A 352 17.22 -4.15 -23.33
C ASP A 352 17.52 -3.25 -22.11
N LEU A 353 16.51 -3.08 -21.25
CA LEU A 353 16.63 -2.41 -19.95
C LEU A 353 15.70 -3.06 -18.91
N PRO A 354 16.06 -3.02 -17.62
CA PRO A 354 15.22 -3.55 -16.56
C PRO A 354 13.91 -2.79 -16.42
N CYS A 355 12.81 -3.54 -16.31
CA CYS A 355 11.49 -3.01 -16.02
C CYS A 355 10.74 -3.99 -15.12
N ILE A 356 10.12 -3.48 -14.06
CA ILE A 356 9.17 -4.25 -13.24
C ILE A 356 7.82 -3.53 -13.23
N ALA A 357 6.77 -4.29 -12.95
CA ALA A 357 5.45 -3.76 -12.67
C ALA A 357 5.12 -4.00 -11.20
N LEU A 358 4.58 -2.99 -10.54
CA LEU A 358 4.06 -3.07 -9.19
C LEU A 358 2.61 -2.59 -9.22
N ASP A 359 1.76 -3.15 -8.38
CA ASP A 359 0.58 -2.39 -7.99
C ASP A 359 0.92 -1.33 -6.95
N TYR A 360 -0.03 -0.43 -6.71
CA TYR A 360 0.14 0.64 -5.74
C TYR A 360 0.42 0.12 -4.33
N SER A 361 -0.03 -1.10 -3.98
CA SER A 361 0.16 -1.70 -2.65
C SER A 361 1.58 -2.19 -2.47
N GLU A 362 2.14 -2.74 -3.53
CA GLU A 362 3.52 -3.15 -3.58
C GLU A 362 4.43 -1.93 -3.52
N LEU A 363 4.15 -0.86 -4.28
CA LEU A 363 4.94 0.36 -4.17
C LEU A 363 4.92 0.93 -2.75
N HIS A 364 3.75 0.93 -2.09
CA HIS A 364 3.64 1.31 -0.68
C HIS A 364 4.52 0.43 0.22
N ASN A 365 4.58 -0.88 -0.02
CA ASN A 365 5.47 -1.77 0.72
C ASN A 365 6.95 -1.47 0.44
N TYR A 366 7.37 -1.39 -0.82
CA TYR A 366 8.75 -1.01 -1.19
C TYR A 366 9.18 0.27 -0.46
N THR A 367 8.33 1.29 -0.48
CA THR A 367 8.61 2.60 0.14
C THR A 367 8.44 2.64 1.65
N SER A 368 7.87 1.61 2.26
CA SER A 368 7.76 1.51 3.72
C SER A 368 8.90 0.71 4.34
N TYR A 369 9.53 -0.18 3.58
CA TYR A 369 10.49 -1.16 4.08
C TYR A 369 11.88 -1.06 3.44
N CYS A 370 12.05 -0.27 2.38
CA CYS A 370 13.36 0.18 1.93
C CYS A 370 13.64 1.55 2.54
N ASP A 371 14.74 1.68 3.28
CA ASP A 371 15.09 2.91 3.99
C ASP A 371 15.74 3.94 3.06
N ASP A 372 16.35 3.50 1.95
CA ASP A 372 17.06 4.36 1.02
C ASP A 372 17.07 3.83 -0.43
N ALA A 373 17.67 4.63 -1.32
CA ALA A 373 17.75 4.37 -2.75
C ALA A 373 18.51 3.07 -3.08
N ASP A 374 19.56 2.72 -2.31
CA ASP A 374 20.37 1.54 -2.57
C ASP A 374 19.56 0.27 -2.22
N GLU A 375 18.82 0.27 -1.11
CA GLU A 375 17.91 -0.82 -0.73
C GLU A 375 16.77 -0.99 -1.74
N PHE A 376 16.21 0.11 -2.23
CA PHE A 376 15.18 0.06 -3.28
C PHE A 376 15.70 -0.57 -4.57
N ILE A 377 16.90 -0.15 -5.02
CA ILE A 377 17.55 -0.72 -6.21
C ILE A 377 17.85 -2.20 -5.99
N PHE A 378 18.32 -2.59 -4.81
CA PHE A 378 18.57 -3.98 -4.47
C PHE A 378 17.28 -4.81 -4.57
N ALA A 379 16.20 -4.38 -3.90
CA ALA A 379 14.90 -5.05 -3.95
C ALA A 379 14.35 -5.16 -5.38
N PHE A 380 14.49 -4.10 -6.18
CA PHE A 380 14.13 -4.11 -7.60
C PHE A 380 14.87 -5.20 -8.36
N PHE A 381 16.19 -5.30 -8.19
CA PHE A 381 17.01 -6.27 -8.90
C PHE A 381 16.84 -7.69 -8.37
N GLU A 382 16.47 -7.91 -7.10
CA GLU A 382 16.10 -9.23 -6.60
C GLU A 382 14.90 -9.80 -7.37
N VAL A 383 13.84 -9.00 -7.57
CA VAL A 383 12.68 -9.38 -8.39
C VAL A 383 13.10 -9.63 -9.84
N PHE A 384 13.87 -8.71 -10.41
CA PHE A 384 14.29 -8.80 -11.81
C PHE A 384 15.17 -10.03 -12.08
N ASN A 385 16.18 -10.28 -11.23
CA ASN A 385 17.10 -11.41 -11.39
C ASN A 385 16.39 -12.74 -11.14
N TYR A 386 15.48 -12.81 -10.17
CA TYR A 386 14.63 -13.99 -9.99
C TYR A 386 13.82 -14.27 -11.25
N ALA A 387 13.25 -13.22 -11.88
CA ALA A 387 12.51 -13.36 -13.12
C ALA A 387 13.38 -13.92 -14.25
N LEU A 388 14.59 -13.40 -14.42
CA LEU A 388 15.53 -13.93 -15.42
C LEU A 388 15.85 -15.42 -15.20
N ALA A 389 15.99 -15.85 -13.95
CA ALA A 389 16.31 -17.23 -13.62
C ALA A 389 15.11 -18.20 -13.76
N ASN A 390 13.89 -17.73 -13.47
CA ASN A 390 12.71 -18.60 -13.34
C ASN A 390 11.63 -18.36 -14.42
N GLY A 391 11.81 -17.36 -15.29
CA GLY A 391 10.86 -17.03 -16.36
C GLY A 391 9.57 -16.38 -15.89
N GLN A 392 9.49 -15.89 -14.64
CA GLN A 392 8.31 -15.25 -14.07
C GLN A 392 8.69 -14.13 -13.11
N PHE A 393 8.04 -12.97 -13.23
CA PHE A 393 8.23 -11.84 -12.33
C PHE A 393 7.47 -12.07 -11.02
N PRO A 394 8.17 -12.29 -9.89
CA PRO A 394 7.51 -12.53 -8.61
C PRO A 394 7.01 -11.22 -8.00
N ARG A 395 6.05 -11.32 -7.09
CA ARG A 395 5.70 -10.22 -6.17
C ARG A 395 6.58 -10.30 -4.94
N LEU A 396 7.32 -9.24 -4.67
CA LEU A 396 8.18 -9.18 -3.48
C LEU A 396 7.32 -9.00 -2.23
N ARG A 397 7.59 -9.80 -1.19
CA ARG A 397 6.88 -9.74 0.08
C ARG A 397 7.77 -9.03 1.11
N PHE A 398 7.25 -7.97 1.71
CA PHE A 398 7.91 -7.20 2.76
C PHE A 398 7.21 -7.35 4.12
N GLY A 399 7.84 -6.88 5.20
CA GLY A 399 7.12 -6.49 6.41
C GLY A 399 6.99 -7.49 7.55
N MET A 400 7.84 -8.52 7.61
CA MET A 400 7.90 -9.39 8.80
C MET A 400 9.18 -9.21 9.62
N ASN A 401 10.18 -8.46 9.14
CA ASN A 401 11.38 -8.08 9.91
C ASN A 401 11.21 -6.72 10.62
N ASP A 402 10.33 -5.84 10.12
CA ASP A 402 10.31 -4.41 10.49
C ASP A 402 9.14 -4.04 11.41
N LEU A 403 8.30 -5.02 11.77
CA LEU A 403 7.22 -4.87 12.75
C LEU A 403 7.63 -5.25 14.18
N PHE A 404 8.79 -5.91 14.36
CA PHE A 404 9.14 -6.55 15.64
C PHE A 404 10.62 -6.35 15.99
N CYS A 405 10.89 -5.67 17.12
CA CYS A 405 12.21 -5.69 17.78
C CYS A 405 12.18 -6.65 18.98
N GLU A 406 13.35 -7.18 19.38
CA GLU A 406 13.57 -8.16 20.46
C GLU A 406 13.02 -7.75 21.85
N ASP A 407 12.64 -6.48 22.04
CA ASP A 407 12.25 -5.92 23.34
C ASP A 407 10.73 -5.59 23.47
N GLY A 408 9.92 -5.87 22.45
CA GLY A 408 8.47 -5.56 22.46
C GLY A 408 8.13 -4.06 22.52
N ALA A 409 9.12 -3.19 22.36
CA ALA A 409 8.95 -1.77 22.10
C ALA A 409 8.99 -1.52 20.59
N ILE A 410 7.99 -0.80 20.08
CA ILE A 410 8.03 -0.22 18.74
C ILE A 410 9.15 0.84 18.76
N LYS A 411 10.34 0.49 18.26
CA LYS A 411 11.38 1.47 17.91
C LYS A 411 11.43 1.60 16.40
N PHE A 412 10.74 2.62 15.88
CA PHE A 412 11.14 3.20 14.60
C PHE A 412 12.40 4.03 14.87
N ASN A 413 13.56 3.41 14.78
CA ASN A 413 14.82 4.14 14.78
C ASN A 413 14.88 5.03 13.52
N LYS A 414 14.54 6.31 13.67
CA LYS A 414 15.43 7.37 13.13
C LYS A 414 15.86 8.17 14.36
N PRO A 415 17.16 8.33 14.63
CA PRO A 415 18.04 9.03 13.69
C PRO A 415 19.49 8.50 13.62
N ARG A 416 20.07 8.50 12.41
CA ARG A 416 21.26 9.30 12.05
C ARG A 416 21.65 9.08 10.60
#